data_AF-A0A4Q1DI26-F1
#
_entry.id   AF-A0A4Q1DI26-F1
#
_cell.length_a   1.000
_cell.length_b   1.000
_cell.length_c   1.000
_cell.angle_alpha   90.00
_cell.angle_beta   90.00
_cell.angle_gamma   90.00
#
_symmetry.space_group_name_H-M   'P 1'
#
loop_
_entity.id
_entity.type
_entity.pdbx_description
1 polymer ?
#
loop_
_entity_poly.entity_id
_entity_poly.type
_entity_poly.pdbx_seq_one_letter_code
_entity_poly.pdbx_strand_id
1 'polypeptide(L)'
;MESTQDYSTLLILLGGLSGIVLYAEAVRVGLRDKSYAIPFWAVALNFSWAVMHTFFTGKIEGASLPVVIIAARLVLDVAVLYTWFKFGPRHFPENPGERWFVPWSLLVIVVSFVLPGAFIMQFGDYPGLACTAFMQNLVMSLLFIAMLARRKRRKAQSLIIAVAKLTGSLSMTTLCGVIGLEALDGPNNLLLVIGSLSCLFDLIYIALLSQAKPYGKRGKEQATIVQQNMTGGEFDAFRS
;
A
#
# COMPACT_ATOMS: atom_id res chain seq x y z
N MET A 1 -22.71 23.27 13.36
CA MET A 1 -22.97 22.18 12.38
C MET A 1 -22.21 22.41 11.09
N GLU A 2 -22.18 23.63 10.52
CA GLU A 2 -21.36 23.96 9.32
C GLU A 2 -19.86 23.65 9.48
N SER A 3 -19.23 24.07 10.58
CA SER A 3 -17.77 23.86 10.76
C SER A 3 -17.36 22.38 10.78
N THR A 4 -18.14 21.51 11.43
CA THR A 4 -17.86 20.06 11.49
C THR A 4 -17.98 19.37 10.13
N GLN A 5 -18.88 19.86 9.27
CA GLN A 5 -19.06 19.36 7.91
C GLN A 5 -17.85 19.68 7.02
N ASP A 6 -17.28 20.87 7.16
CA ASP A 6 -16.09 21.31 6.42
C ASP A 6 -14.86 20.47 6.80
N TYR A 7 -14.65 20.20 8.10
CA TYR A 7 -13.56 19.35 8.56
C TYR A 7 -13.68 17.92 8.05
N SER A 8 -14.90 17.36 8.04
CA SER A 8 -15.14 16.01 7.57
C SER A 8 -14.81 15.86 6.09
N THR A 9 -15.25 16.82 5.26
CA THR A 9 -14.94 16.86 3.83
C THR A 9 -13.45 16.97 3.57
N LEU A 10 -12.75 17.84 4.31
CA LEU A 10 -11.30 17.99 4.20
C LEU A 10 -10.56 16.68 4.51
N LEU A 11 -10.96 15.95 5.55
CA LEU A 11 -10.35 14.67 5.94
C LEU A 11 -10.60 13.58 4.90
N ILE A 12 -11.80 13.51 4.32
CA ILE A 12 -12.14 12.58 3.23
C ILE A 12 -11.24 12.85 2.02
N LEU A 13 -11.11 14.12 1.61
CA LEU A 13 -10.27 14.50 0.48
C LEU A 13 -8.79 14.22 0.75
N LEU A 14 -8.30 14.55 1.95
CA LEU A 14 -6.92 14.30 2.35
C LEU A 14 -6.61 12.79 2.36
N GLY A 15 -7.52 11.98 2.91
CA GLY A 15 -7.42 10.52 2.89
C GLY A 15 -7.46 9.93 1.48
N GLY A 16 -8.38 10.43 0.64
CA GLY A 16 -8.53 10.01 -0.74
C GLY A 16 -7.31 10.33 -1.61
N LEU A 17 -6.86 11.59 -1.59
CA LEU A 17 -5.72 12.08 -2.37
C LEU A 17 -4.41 11.45 -1.93
N SER A 18 -4.19 11.29 -0.62
CA SER A 18 -3.01 10.57 -0.11
C SER A 18 -2.99 9.11 -0.58
N GLY A 19 -4.15 8.46 -0.64
CA GLY A 19 -4.30 7.14 -1.26
C GLY A 19 -3.88 7.13 -2.75
N ILE A 20 -4.31 8.12 -3.53
CA ILE A 20 -3.90 8.27 -4.94
C ILE A 20 -2.38 8.42 -5.05
N VAL A 21 -1.78 9.30 -4.25
CA VAL A 21 -0.33 9.54 -4.23
C VAL A 21 0.44 8.26 -3.88
N LEU A 22 0.01 7.55 -2.84
CA LEU A 22 0.60 6.28 -2.41
C LEU A 22 0.62 5.27 -3.57
N TYR A 23 -0.53 5.06 -4.20
CA TYR A 23 -0.69 4.06 -5.24
C TYR A 23 0.02 4.44 -6.54
N ALA A 24 -0.04 5.70 -6.95
CA ALA A 24 0.69 6.19 -8.12
C ALA A 24 2.21 6.03 -7.94
N GLU A 25 2.72 6.40 -6.76
CA GLU A 25 4.13 6.22 -6.41
C GLU A 25 4.51 4.73 -6.36
N ALA A 26 3.63 3.88 -5.82
CA ALA A 26 3.84 2.43 -5.79
C ALA A 26 3.98 1.84 -7.20
N VAL A 27 3.14 2.25 -8.15
CA VAL A 27 3.26 1.86 -9.57
C VAL A 27 4.60 2.33 -10.14
N ARG A 28 4.92 3.62 -9.98
CA ARG A 28 6.17 4.22 -10.49
C ARG A 28 7.40 3.48 -9.98
N VAL A 29 7.48 3.29 -8.67
CA VAL A 29 8.61 2.65 -7.99
C VAL A 29 8.66 1.15 -8.29
N GLY A 30 7.52 0.48 -8.39
CA GLY A 30 7.45 -0.93 -8.78
C GLY A 30 7.96 -1.18 -10.20
N LEU A 31 7.54 -0.36 -11.17
CA LEU A 31 8.03 -0.42 -12.55
C LEU A 31 9.53 -0.08 -12.64
N ARG A 32 9.97 0.98 -11.96
CA ARG A 32 11.37 1.42 -11.94
C ARG A 32 12.31 0.33 -11.39
N ASP A 33 11.92 -0.30 -10.28
CA ASP A 33 12.76 -1.26 -9.57
C ASP A 33 12.51 -2.73 -10.01
N LYS A 34 11.64 -2.92 -11.03
CA LYS A 34 11.20 -4.22 -11.56
C LYS A 34 10.76 -5.19 -10.46
N SER A 35 9.89 -4.70 -9.58
CA SER A 35 9.40 -5.40 -8.40
C SER A 35 8.00 -4.89 -8.05
N TYR A 36 7.32 -5.54 -7.12
CA TYR A 36 6.07 -5.02 -6.55
C TYR A 36 6.38 -4.13 -5.34
N ALA A 37 5.67 -3.01 -5.25
CA ALA A 37 5.87 -2.01 -4.19
C ALA A 37 4.93 -2.16 -3.00
N ILE A 38 3.74 -2.75 -3.21
CA ILE A 38 2.77 -3.06 -2.16
C ILE A 38 2.71 -4.57 -1.97
N PRO A 39 2.76 -5.09 -0.72
CA PRO A 39 2.57 -6.51 -0.44
C PRO A 39 1.28 -7.06 -1.08
N PHE A 40 1.35 -8.26 -1.65
CA PHE A 40 0.27 -8.79 -2.47
C PHE A 40 -1.06 -8.97 -1.74
N TRP A 41 -1.05 -9.55 -0.53
CA TRP A 41 -2.25 -9.67 0.30
C TRP A 41 -2.91 -8.30 0.56
N ALA A 42 -2.10 -7.26 0.77
CA ALA A 42 -2.61 -5.93 1.06
C ALA A 42 -3.29 -5.29 -0.16
N VAL A 43 -2.67 -5.39 -1.35
CA VAL A 43 -3.30 -4.85 -2.57
C VAL A 43 -4.51 -5.68 -3.01
N ALA A 44 -4.50 -7.01 -2.81
CA ALA A 44 -5.65 -7.86 -3.15
C ALA A 44 -6.87 -7.54 -2.29
N LEU A 45 -6.67 -7.36 -0.97
CA LEU A 45 -7.72 -6.91 -0.05
C LEU A 45 -8.22 -5.51 -0.44
N ASN A 46 -7.32 -4.55 -0.63
CA ASN A 46 -7.73 -3.18 -0.97
C ASN A 46 -8.45 -3.09 -2.32
N PHE A 47 -7.99 -3.85 -3.33
CA PHE A 47 -8.66 -3.97 -4.62
C PHE A 47 -10.09 -4.50 -4.46
N SER A 48 -10.25 -5.61 -3.73
CA SER A 48 -11.55 -6.24 -3.52
C SER A 48 -12.50 -5.32 -2.77
N TRP A 49 -11.99 -4.63 -1.74
CA TRP A 49 -12.74 -3.62 -1.00
C TRP A 49 -13.15 -2.45 -1.88
N ALA A 50 -12.26 -1.92 -2.72
CA ALA A 50 -12.57 -0.79 -3.61
C ALA A 50 -13.64 -1.18 -4.64
N VAL A 51 -13.57 -2.39 -5.19
CA VAL A 51 -14.61 -2.94 -6.06
C VAL A 51 -15.96 -2.98 -5.34
N MET A 52 -16.01 -3.57 -4.13
CA MET A 52 -17.25 -3.65 -3.36
C MET A 52 -17.80 -2.27 -3.02
N HIS A 53 -16.96 -1.35 -2.54
CA HIS A 53 -17.36 0.01 -2.22
C HIS A 53 -17.94 0.72 -3.46
N THR A 54 -17.28 0.66 -4.61
CA THR A 54 -17.80 1.27 -5.84
C THR A 54 -19.13 0.66 -6.26
N PHE A 55 -19.33 -0.64 -6.08
CA PHE A 55 -20.60 -1.30 -6.43
C PHE A 55 -21.74 -1.02 -5.44
N PHE A 56 -21.50 -1.03 -4.13
CA PHE A 56 -22.54 -0.82 -3.12
C PHE A 56 -22.85 0.68 -2.97
N THR A 57 -21.85 1.48 -2.65
CA THR A 57 -22.02 2.92 -2.43
C THR A 57 -22.34 3.65 -3.74
N GLY A 58 -21.76 3.23 -4.87
CA GLY A 58 -22.06 3.85 -6.17
C GLY A 58 -23.52 3.67 -6.64
N LYS A 59 -24.21 2.62 -6.18
CA LYS A 59 -25.65 2.43 -6.43
C LYS A 59 -26.52 3.36 -5.58
N ILE A 60 -26.04 3.71 -4.39
CA ILE A 60 -26.78 4.51 -3.40
C ILE A 60 -26.56 6.00 -3.66
N GLU A 61 -25.30 6.41 -3.85
CA GLU A 61 -24.88 7.81 -3.90
C GLU A 61 -24.62 8.33 -5.33
N GLY A 62 -24.58 7.44 -6.33
CA GLY A 62 -24.23 7.80 -7.70
C GLY A 62 -22.76 8.22 -7.86
N ALA A 63 -22.48 9.09 -8.83
CA ALA A 63 -21.12 9.56 -9.16
C ALA A 63 -20.66 10.70 -8.24
N SER A 64 -20.76 10.52 -6.93
CA SER A 64 -20.28 11.49 -5.93
C SER A 64 -18.75 11.59 -5.95
N LEU A 65 -18.20 12.73 -5.52
CA LEU A 65 -16.74 12.96 -5.51
C LEU A 65 -15.95 11.85 -4.75
N PRO A 66 -16.38 11.37 -3.57
CA PRO A 66 -15.74 10.23 -2.90
C PRO A 66 -15.74 8.94 -3.73
N VAL A 67 -16.85 8.64 -4.42
CA VAL A 67 -16.95 7.46 -5.31
C VAL A 67 -15.99 7.57 -6.48
N VAL A 68 -15.86 8.75 -7.09
CA VAL A 68 -14.91 9.00 -8.19
C VAL A 68 -13.46 8.83 -7.71
N ILE A 69 -13.11 9.32 -6.53
CA ILE A 69 -11.77 9.14 -5.94
C ILE A 69 -11.48 7.65 -5.71
N ILE A 70 -12.44 6.88 -5.21
CA ILE A 70 -12.28 5.44 -4.99
C ILE A 70 -12.16 4.70 -6.32
N ALA A 71 -12.95 5.07 -7.33
CA ALA A 71 -12.83 4.51 -8.69
C ALA A 71 -11.46 4.81 -9.31
N ALA A 72 -10.92 6.02 -9.13
CA ALA A 72 -9.57 6.36 -9.57
C ALA A 72 -8.50 5.52 -8.85
N ARG A 73 -8.67 5.28 -7.54
CA ARG A 73 -7.80 4.39 -6.77
C ARG A 73 -7.89 2.94 -7.27
N LEU A 74 -9.09 2.46 -7.59
CA LEU A 74 -9.30 1.12 -8.14
C LEU A 74 -8.50 0.89 -9.44
N VAL A 75 -8.43 1.89 -10.33
CA VAL A 75 -7.58 1.82 -11.53
C VAL A 75 -6.10 1.68 -11.15
N LEU A 76 -5.65 2.38 -10.11
CA LEU A 76 -4.28 2.24 -9.62
C LEU A 76 -4.04 0.90 -8.92
N ASP A 77 -5.01 0.34 -8.20
CA ASP A 77 -4.93 -1.01 -7.63
C ASP A 77 -4.67 -2.03 -8.74
N VAL A 78 -5.39 -1.94 -9.88
CA VAL A 78 -5.15 -2.78 -11.06
C VAL A 78 -3.72 -2.61 -11.60
N ALA A 79 -3.22 -1.38 -11.66
CA ALA A 79 -1.85 -1.12 -12.08
C ALA A 79 -0.81 -1.70 -11.11
N VAL A 80 -1.06 -1.67 -9.80
CA VAL A 80 -0.19 -2.32 -8.81
C VAL A 80 -0.26 -3.85 -8.92
N LEU A 81 -1.46 -4.43 -9.09
CA LEU A 81 -1.63 -5.86 -9.35
C LEU A 81 -0.87 -6.30 -10.61
N TYR A 82 -0.87 -5.48 -11.66
CA TYR A 82 -0.04 -5.72 -12.84
C TYR A 82 1.45 -5.83 -12.49
N THR A 83 1.98 -4.96 -11.61
CA THR A 83 3.38 -5.08 -11.15
C THR A 83 3.64 -6.38 -10.38
N TRP A 84 2.65 -6.89 -9.63
CA TRP A 84 2.72 -8.19 -8.98
C TRP A 84 2.76 -9.34 -9.99
N PHE A 85 1.82 -9.40 -10.94
CA PHE A 85 1.81 -10.50 -11.92
C PHE A 85 3.04 -10.46 -12.84
N LYS A 86 3.56 -9.27 -13.14
CA LYS A 86 4.75 -9.11 -13.99
C LYS A 86 6.08 -9.42 -13.29
N PHE A 87 6.24 -9.05 -12.01
CA PHE A 87 7.53 -9.14 -11.30
C PHE A 87 7.52 -10.05 -10.07
N GLY A 88 6.34 -10.46 -9.62
CA GLY A 88 6.10 -11.33 -8.46
C GLY A 88 6.63 -12.75 -8.60
N PRO A 89 6.63 -13.42 -9.78
CA PRO A 89 7.15 -14.78 -9.91
C PRO A 89 8.58 -14.92 -9.39
N ARG A 90 9.45 -13.93 -9.66
CA ARG A 90 10.85 -13.87 -9.19
C ARG A 90 11.03 -13.82 -7.67
N HIS A 91 9.96 -13.56 -6.93
CA HIS A 91 9.95 -13.47 -5.47
C HIS A 91 9.15 -14.61 -4.84
N PHE A 92 8.63 -15.54 -5.65
CA PHE A 92 7.92 -16.71 -5.18
C PHE A 92 8.92 -17.75 -4.65
N PRO A 93 8.60 -18.49 -3.57
CA PRO A 93 9.52 -19.49 -3.03
C PRO A 93 9.83 -20.60 -4.05
N GLU A 94 11.08 -21.08 -4.03
CA GLU A 94 11.57 -22.17 -4.91
C GLU A 94 10.77 -23.48 -4.74
N ASN A 95 10.22 -23.70 -3.54
CA ASN A 95 9.31 -24.79 -3.23
C ASN A 95 8.06 -24.19 -2.56
N PRO A 96 6.84 -24.27 -3.13
CA PRO A 96 6.37 -25.19 -4.18
C PRO A 96 6.70 -24.82 -5.64
N GLY A 97 7.42 -23.71 -5.88
CA GLY A 97 7.89 -23.31 -7.20
C GLY A 97 6.94 -22.39 -7.97
N GLU A 98 7.44 -21.74 -9.02
CA GLU A 98 6.74 -20.68 -9.77
C GLU A 98 5.42 -21.13 -10.42
N ARG A 99 5.23 -22.44 -10.67
CA ARG A 99 3.99 -23.00 -11.23
C ARG A 99 2.77 -22.75 -10.34
N TRP A 100 2.97 -22.65 -9.03
CA TRP A 100 1.91 -22.35 -8.06
C TRP A 100 1.64 -20.85 -7.89
N PHE A 101 2.43 -19.98 -8.53
CA PHE A 101 2.29 -18.54 -8.40
C PHE A 101 0.89 -18.05 -8.81
N VAL A 102 0.39 -18.49 -9.98
CA VAL A 102 -0.92 -18.07 -10.50
C VAL A 102 -2.07 -18.66 -9.68
N PRO A 103 -2.14 -19.99 -9.42
CA PRO A 103 -3.18 -20.55 -8.56
C PRO A 103 -3.23 -19.92 -7.16
N TRP A 104 -2.06 -19.70 -6.54
CA TRP A 104 -1.98 -19.03 -5.26
C TRP A 104 -2.48 -17.58 -5.34
N SER A 105 -2.07 -16.85 -6.38
CA SER A 105 -2.51 -15.46 -6.57
C SER A 105 -4.03 -15.36 -6.75
N LEU A 106 -4.63 -16.28 -7.52
CA LEU A 106 -6.07 -16.34 -7.69
C LEU A 106 -6.79 -16.68 -6.38
N LEU A 107 -6.28 -17.63 -5.60
CA LEU A 107 -6.84 -17.97 -4.29
C LEU A 107 -6.86 -16.75 -3.36
N VAL A 108 -5.77 -16.01 -3.29
CA VAL A 108 -5.68 -14.79 -2.47
C VAL A 108 -6.71 -13.74 -2.90
N ILE A 109 -6.90 -13.54 -4.22
CA ILE A 109 -7.91 -12.62 -4.74
C ILE A 109 -9.31 -13.09 -4.32
N VAL A 110 -9.63 -14.38 -4.49
CA VAL A 110 -10.94 -14.93 -4.08
C VAL A 110 -11.18 -14.72 -2.57
N VAL A 111 -10.22 -15.04 -1.73
CA VAL A 111 -10.30 -14.81 -0.27
C VAL A 111 -10.49 -13.32 0.03
N SER A 112 -9.82 -12.46 -0.72
CA SER A 112 -9.91 -11.01 -0.56
C SER A 112 -11.28 -10.45 -0.92
N PHE A 113 -12.08 -11.14 -1.76
CA PHE A 113 -13.49 -10.79 -1.98
C PHE A 113 -14.40 -11.39 -0.91
N VAL A 114 -14.13 -12.62 -0.45
CA VAL A 114 -14.98 -13.28 0.57
C VAL A 114 -14.95 -12.50 1.89
N LEU A 115 -13.79 -12.03 2.33
CA LEU A 115 -13.64 -11.39 3.63
C LEU A 115 -14.47 -10.09 3.77
N PRO A 116 -14.33 -9.06 2.90
CA PRO A 116 -15.16 -7.87 3.01
C PRO A 116 -16.64 -8.17 2.79
N GLY A 117 -16.98 -9.11 1.90
CA GLY A 117 -18.37 -9.53 1.68
C GLY A 117 -19.02 -10.11 2.92
N ALA A 118 -18.32 -10.98 3.66
CA ALA A 118 -18.83 -11.57 4.90
C ALA A 118 -19.08 -10.51 5.99
N PHE A 119 -18.21 -9.50 6.09
CA PHE A 119 -18.39 -8.40 7.03
C PHE A 119 -19.57 -7.49 6.66
N ILE A 120 -19.76 -7.21 5.36
CA ILE A 120 -20.94 -6.48 4.88
C ILE A 120 -22.22 -7.22 5.24
N MET A 121 -22.27 -8.54 5.05
CA MET A 121 -23.43 -9.36 5.42
C MET A 121 -23.71 -9.34 6.94
N GLN A 122 -22.68 -9.24 7.78
CA GLN A 122 -22.81 -9.30 9.22
C GLN A 122 -23.12 -7.94 9.87
N PHE A 123 -22.52 -6.85 9.36
CA PHE A 123 -22.57 -5.52 9.98
C PHE A 123 -23.34 -4.49 9.15
N GLY A 124 -23.84 -4.87 7.98
CA GLY A 124 -24.46 -3.95 7.01
C GLY A 124 -23.43 -3.26 6.11
N ASP A 125 -23.95 -2.54 5.11
CA ASP A 125 -23.14 -1.98 4.01
C ASP A 125 -22.03 -1.04 4.51
N TYR A 126 -22.38 0.09 5.13
CA TYR A 126 -21.40 1.09 5.57
C TYR A 126 -20.51 0.61 6.74
N PRO A 127 -21.04 0.04 7.84
CA PRO A 127 -20.20 -0.40 8.95
C PRO A 127 -19.29 -1.57 8.57
N GLY A 128 -19.77 -2.52 7.75
CA GLY A 128 -18.97 -3.63 7.24
C GLY A 128 -17.83 -3.17 6.33
N LEU A 129 -18.10 -2.22 5.41
CA LEU A 129 -17.08 -1.61 4.57
C LEU A 129 -16.06 -0.82 5.40
N ALA A 130 -16.48 -0.04 6.39
CA ALA A 130 -15.55 0.71 7.24
C ALA A 130 -14.68 -0.21 8.08
N CYS A 131 -15.26 -1.21 8.74
CA CYS A 131 -14.52 -2.16 9.58
C CYS A 131 -13.43 -2.90 8.77
N THR A 132 -13.81 -3.41 7.60
CA THR A 132 -12.87 -4.12 6.71
C THR A 132 -11.78 -3.21 6.17
N ALA A 133 -12.09 -1.94 5.87
CA ALA A 133 -11.12 -0.94 5.44
C ALA A 133 -10.03 -0.69 6.51
N PHE A 134 -10.43 -0.56 7.76
CA PHE A 134 -9.49 -0.35 8.87
C PHE A 134 -8.66 -1.60 9.16
N MET A 135 -9.27 -2.78 9.19
CA MET A 135 -8.57 -4.04 9.41
C MET A 135 -7.54 -4.32 8.32
N GLN A 136 -7.90 -4.15 7.04
CA GLN A 136 -6.95 -4.36 5.94
C GLN A 136 -5.83 -3.31 5.94
N ASN A 137 -6.10 -2.07 6.37
CA ASN A 137 -5.07 -1.04 6.49
C ASN A 137 -4.02 -1.41 7.55
N LEU A 138 -4.45 -1.97 8.68
CA LEU A 138 -3.54 -2.50 9.71
C LEU A 138 -2.69 -3.65 9.17
N VAL A 139 -3.32 -4.61 8.49
CA VAL A 139 -2.61 -5.72 7.82
C VAL A 139 -1.61 -5.17 6.81
N MET A 140 -1.98 -4.16 6.02
CA MET A 140 -1.09 -3.51 5.07
C MET A 140 0.14 -2.89 5.76
N SER A 141 -0.03 -2.17 6.88
CA SER A 141 1.08 -1.61 7.68
C SER A 141 2.06 -2.69 8.12
N LEU A 142 1.55 -3.79 8.70
CA LEU A 142 2.37 -4.91 9.16
C LEU A 142 3.13 -5.57 8.00
N LEU A 143 2.46 -5.76 6.86
CA LEU A 143 3.07 -6.36 5.67
C LEU A 143 4.13 -5.47 5.03
N PHE A 144 4.00 -4.15 5.10
CA PHE A 144 5.07 -3.24 4.64
C PHE A 144 6.34 -3.41 5.46
N ILE A 145 6.22 -3.50 6.79
CA ILE A 145 7.35 -3.79 7.69
C ILE A 145 7.95 -5.16 7.38
N ALA A 146 7.12 -6.20 7.27
CA ALA A 146 7.59 -7.55 6.94
C ALA A 146 8.30 -7.59 5.57
N MET A 147 7.79 -6.86 4.57
CA MET A 147 8.43 -6.73 3.26
C MET A 147 9.78 -6.03 3.35
N LEU A 148 9.90 -4.98 4.16
CA LEU A 148 11.17 -4.30 4.42
C LEU A 148 12.16 -5.22 5.14
N ALA A 149 11.74 -5.96 6.16
CA ALA A 149 12.60 -6.90 6.88
C ALA A 149 13.15 -8.01 5.96
N ARG A 150 12.33 -8.51 5.04
CA ARG A 150 12.75 -9.53 4.05
C ARG A 150 13.67 -8.96 2.96
N ARG A 151 13.54 -7.67 2.63
CA ARG A 151 14.33 -6.99 1.60
C ARG A 151 15.46 -6.20 2.26
N LYS A 152 16.69 -6.70 2.20
CA LYS A 152 17.91 -6.02 2.77
C LYS A 152 18.17 -4.58 2.27
N ARG A 153 17.37 -4.04 1.33
CA ARG A 153 17.46 -2.68 0.75
C ARG A 153 16.05 -2.15 0.49
N ARG A 154 15.91 -0.82 0.29
CA ARG A 154 14.65 -0.14 -0.08
C ARG A 154 14.10 -0.49 -1.48
N LYS A 155 14.31 -1.72 -1.98
CA LYS A 155 13.89 -2.12 -3.33
C LYS A 155 12.37 -2.09 -3.44
N ALA A 156 11.88 -1.30 -4.39
CA ALA A 156 10.48 -0.98 -4.58
C ALA A 156 9.76 -0.43 -3.34
N GLN A 157 10.47 0.31 -2.48
CA GLN A 157 9.88 1.05 -1.35
C GLN A 157 10.35 2.50 -1.39
N SER A 158 9.47 3.45 -1.04
CA SER A 158 9.73 4.89 -1.10
C SER A 158 9.18 5.57 0.16
N LEU A 159 9.88 6.60 0.64
CA LEU A 159 9.39 7.41 1.75
C LEU A 159 8.09 8.14 1.39
N ILE A 160 7.87 8.44 0.11
CA ILE A 160 6.61 9.03 -0.38
C ILE A 160 5.44 8.07 -0.11
N ILE A 161 5.61 6.77 -0.38
CA ILE A 161 4.60 5.73 -0.08
C ILE A 161 4.31 5.70 1.42
N ALA A 162 5.36 5.70 2.24
CA ALA A 162 5.24 5.58 3.69
C ALA A 162 4.53 6.79 4.32
N VAL A 163 4.92 8.01 3.92
CA VAL A 163 4.30 9.25 4.41
C VAL A 163 2.87 9.38 3.92
N ALA A 164 2.60 9.13 2.62
CA ALA A 164 1.25 9.18 2.08
C ALA A 164 0.32 8.18 2.78
N LYS A 165 0.81 6.99 3.11
CA LYS A 165 0.06 5.99 3.88
C LYS A 165 -0.29 6.48 5.28
N LEU A 166 0.69 7.03 5.99
CA LEU A 166 0.46 7.56 7.34
C LEU A 166 -0.56 8.71 7.30
N THR A 167 -0.43 9.64 6.36
CA THR A 167 -1.38 10.75 6.19
C THR A 167 -2.79 10.22 5.97
N GLY A 168 -2.99 9.27 5.05
CA GLY A 168 -4.30 8.69 4.81
C GLY A 168 -4.88 7.96 6.02
N SER A 169 -4.04 7.19 6.73
CA SER A 169 -4.45 6.49 7.95
C SER A 169 -4.87 7.46 9.06
N LEU A 170 -4.09 8.53 9.29
CA LEU A 170 -4.41 9.54 10.29
C LEU A 170 -5.71 10.27 9.96
N SER A 171 -5.89 10.68 8.69
CA SER A 171 -7.10 11.37 8.24
C SER A 171 -8.35 10.53 8.47
N MET A 172 -8.35 9.27 8.01
CA MET A 172 -9.51 8.40 8.15
C MET A 172 -9.76 7.98 9.60
N THR A 173 -8.70 7.76 10.39
CA THR A 173 -8.82 7.45 11.82
C THR A 173 -9.44 8.61 12.60
N THR A 174 -9.04 9.83 12.28
CA THR A 174 -9.62 11.03 12.91
C THR A 174 -11.08 11.18 12.54
N LEU A 175 -11.40 11.00 11.25
CA LEU A 175 -12.76 11.10 10.75
C LEU A 175 -13.69 10.05 11.37
N CYS A 176 -13.36 8.76 11.27
CA CYS A 176 -14.26 7.68 11.67
C CYS A 176 -14.20 7.38 13.18
N GLY A 177 -13.05 7.63 13.81
CA GLY A 177 -12.80 7.28 15.21
C GLY A 177 -13.07 8.42 16.20
N VAL A 178 -12.83 9.68 15.82
CA VAL A 178 -12.96 10.84 16.71
C VAL A 178 -14.17 11.69 16.37
N ILE A 179 -14.29 12.11 15.11
CA ILE A 179 -15.40 12.98 14.68
C ILE A 179 -16.69 12.18 14.53
N GLY A 180 -16.59 10.99 13.95
CA GLY A 180 -17.72 10.16 13.59
C GLY A 180 -18.33 10.53 12.26
N LEU A 181 -18.95 9.54 11.61
CA LEU A 181 -19.75 9.73 10.40
C LEU A 181 -21.19 9.33 10.74
N GLU A 182 -22.16 10.04 10.16
CA GLU A 182 -23.58 9.67 10.32
C GLU A 182 -23.85 8.25 9.81
N ALA A 183 -23.17 7.85 8.72
CA ALA A 183 -23.23 6.49 8.18
C ALA A 183 -22.66 5.40 9.12
N LEU A 184 -22.03 5.78 10.23
CA LEU A 184 -21.45 4.89 11.25
C LEU A 184 -22.09 5.10 12.63
N ASP A 185 -23.22 5.80 12.72
CA ASP A 185 -23.89 6.17 13.97
C ASP A 185 -22.98 6.98 14.92
N GLY A 186 -22.06 7.78 14.37
CA GLY A 186 -21.15 8.66 15.11
C GLY A 186 -19.74 8.10 15.31
N PRO A 187 -19.00 8.56 16.35
CA PRO A 187 -17.63 8.14 16.61
C PRO A 187 -17.52 6.66 16.97
N ASN A 188 -16.58 5.95 16.33
CA ASN A 188 -16.44 4.51 16.53
C ASN A 188 -15.10 4.14 17.20
N ASN A 189 -15.18 3.70 18.46
CA ASN A 189 -14.02 3.32 19.27
C ASN A 189 -13.19 2.19 18.65
N LEU A 190 -13.84 1.21 18.00
CA LEU A 190 -13.13 0.11 17.36
C LEU A 190 -12.26 0.61 16.20
N LEU A 191 -12.83 1.47 15.35
CA LEU A 191 -12.10 2.07 14.23
C LEU A 191 -10.98 2.99 14.73
N LEU A 192 -11.21 3.72 15.83
CA LEU A 192 -10.18 4.54 16.47
C LEU A 192 -8.98 3.70 16.93
N VAL A 193 -9.22 2.57 17.60
CA VAL A 193 -8.16 1.67 18.08
C VAL A 193 -7.38 1.06 16.92
N ILE A 194 -8.07 0.47 15.94
CA ILE A 194 -7.43 -0.17 14.79
C ILE A 194 -6.66 0.86 13.94
N GLY A 195 -7.26 2.04 13.75
CA GLY A 195 -6.64 3.15 13.02
C GLY A 195 -5.40 3.69 13.72
N SER A 196 -5.45 3.84 15.05
CA SER A 196 -4.31 4.26 15.86
C SER A 196 -3.16 3.26 15.80
N LEU A 197 -3.47 1.95 15.88
CA LEU A 197 -2.48 0.90 15.69
C LEU A 197 -1.86 0.94 14.28
N SER A 198 -2.68 1.18 13.25
CA SER A 198 -2.19 1.32 11.88
C SER A 198 -1.21 2.49 11.75
N CYS A 199 -1.54 3.65 12.35
CA CYS A 199 -0.67 4.82 12.37
C CYS A 199 0.63 4.56 13.13
N LEU A 200 0.57 3.84 14.26
CA LEU A 200 1.76 3.43 15.00
C LEU A 200 2.69 2.57 14.15
N PHE A 201 2.16 1.55 13.48
CA PHE A 201 2.97 0.71 12.59
C PHE A 201 3.48 1.47 11.35
N ASP A 202 2.72 2.44 10.84
CA ASP A 202 3.17 3.30 9.76
C ASP A 202 4.35 4.19 10.18
N LEU A 203 4.34 4.73 11.41
CA LEU A 203 5.47 5.47 11.99
C LEU A 203 6.70 4.57 12.17
N ILE A 204 6.51 3.36 12.68
CA ILE A 204 7.58 2.36 12.80
C ILE A 204 8.16 2.05 11.41
N TYR A 205 7.30 1.85 10.42
CA TYR A 205 7.71 1.61 9.04
C TYR A 205 8.51 2.79 8.46
N ILE A 206 8.10 4.03 8.67
CA ILE A 206 8.83 5.23 8.23
C ILE A 206 10.22 5.29 8.90
N ALA A 207 10.30 5.01 10.20
CA ALA A 207 11.55 5.04 10.95
C ALA A 207 12.53 3.98 10.44
N LEU A 208 12.06 2.73 10.26
CA LEU A 208 12.86 1.64 9.70
C LEU A 208 13.28 1.92 8.26
N LEU A 209 12.36 2.44 7.44
CA LEU A 209 12.62 2.75 6.04
C LEU A 209 13.66 3.86 5.92
N SER A 210 13.61 4.88 6.78
CA SER A 210 14.58 6.00 6.81
C SER A 210 16.00 5.55 7.15
N GLN A 211 16.15 4.45 7.90
CA GLN A 211 17.46 3.86 8.24
C GLN A 211 17.97 2.87 7.18
N ALA A 212 17.08 2.27 6.39
CA ALA A 212 17.47 1.31 5.35
C ALA A 212 18.33 1.96 4.25
N LYS A 213 19.29 1.25 3.66
CA LYS A 213 20.13 1.81 2.58
C LYS A 213 19.33 2.03 1.28
N PRO A 214 19.51 3.18 0.58
CA PRO A 214 18.84 3.44 -0.70
C PRO A 214 19.11 2.35 -1.75
N TYR A 215 18.12 2.06 -2.59
CA TYR A 215 18.29 1.17 -3.73
C TYR A 215 18.99 1.92 -4.88
N GLY A 216 20.32 1.78 -4.98
CA GLY A 216 21.18 2.45 -5.96
C GLY A 216 21.93 1.49 -6.90
N LYS A 217 21.99 1.86 -8.20
CA LYS A 217 22.50 1.08 -9.35
C LYS A 217 23.93 0.56 -9.13
N ARG A 218 24.11 -0.75 -9.25
CA ARG A 218 25.40 -1.49 -9.30
C ARG A 218 26.44 -0.94 -10.30
N GLY A 219 26.04 -0.05 -11.21
CA GLY A 219 26.88 0.42 -12.32
C GLY A 219 27.94 1.47 -12.01
N LYS A 220 27.89 2.18 -10.86
CA LYS A 220 28.94 3.18 -10.54
C LYS A 220 30.06 2.60 -9.67
N GLU A 221 29.76 1.77 -8.68
CA GLU A 221 30.80 1.11 -7.87
C GLU A 221 31.67 0.17 -8.73
N GLN A 222 31.07 -0.60 -9.64
CA GLN A 222 31.85 -1.46 -10.54
C GLN A 222 32.67 -0.65 -11.56
N ALA A 223 32.15 0.47 -12.08
CA ALA A 223 32.92 1.32 -13.00
C ALA A 223 34.10 2.03 -12.30
N THR A 224 33.93 2.47 -11.05
CA THR A 224 35.01 3.07 -10.27
C THR A 224 36.06 2.02 -9.86
N ILE A 225 35.65 0.82 -9.47
CA ILE A 225 36.59 -0.28 -9.15
C ILE A 225 37.34 -0.77 -10.40
N VAL A 226 36.67 -0.85 -11.56
CA VAL A 226 37.31 -1.20 -12.84
C VAL A 226 38.26 -0.09 -13.30
N GLN A 227 37.89 1.18 -13.18
CA GLN A 227 38.80 2.30 -13.48
C GLN A 227 40.00 2.32 -12.54
N GLN A 228 39.81 2.12 -11.23
CA GLN A 228 40.91 2.07 -10.26
C GLN A 228 41.87 0.90 -10.50
N ASN A 229 41.34 -0.28 -10.85
CA ASN A 229 42.17 -1.43 -11.19
C ASN A 229 42.91 -1.26 -12.53
N MET A 230 42.34 -0.55 -13.51
CA MET A 230 43.05 -0.23 -14.76
C MET A 230 44.15 0.82 -14.54
N THR A 231 43.92 1.86 -13.73
CA THR A 231 44.95 2.87 -13.44
C THR A 231 46.03 2.40 -12.48
N GLY A 232 45.74 1.41 -11.62
CA GLY A 232 46.71 0.84 -10.68
C GLY A 232 47.60 -0.25 -11.31
N GLY A 233 47.05 -1.05 -12.24
CA GLY A 233 47.79 -2.13 -12.89
C GLY A 233 48.83 -1.68 -13.91
N GLU A 234 48.66 -0.52 -14.55
CA GLU A 234 49.62 0.01 -15.53
C GLU A 234 50.90 0.58 -14.90
N PHE A 235 50.87 0.97 -13.62
CA PHE A 235 52.04 1.51 -12.92
C PHE A 235 53.01 0.45 -12.41
N ASP A 236 52.53 -0.78 -12.16
CA ASP A 236 53.35 -1.88 -11.66
C ASP A 236 54.05 -2.67 -12.78
N ALA A 237 53.55 -2.61 -14.02
CA ALA A 237 54.16 -3.27 -15.18
C ALA A 237 55.43 -2.57 -15.73
N PHE A 238 55.75 -1.37 -15.26
CA PHE A 238 56.94 -0.60 -15.65
C PHE A 238 58.04 -0.58 -14.56
N ARG A 239 57.90 -1.38 -13.50
CA ARG A 239 58.84 -1.44 -12.36
C ARG A 239 59.52 -2.79 -12.14
N SER A 240 59.32 -3.78 -13.03
CA SER A 240 60.02 -5.08 -12.99
C SER A 240 61.16 -5.15 -13.99
#